data_AF-A0A8J5UU60-F1
#
_entry.id   AF-A0A8J5UU60-F1
#
_cell.length_a   1.000
_cell.length_b   1.000
_cell.length_c   1.000
_cell.angle_alpha   90.00
_cell.angle_beta   90.00
_cell.angle_gamma   90.00
#
_symmetry.space_group_name_H-M   'P 1'
#
loop_
_entity.id
_entity.type
_entity.pdbx_description
1 polymer ?
#
loop_
_entity_poly.entity_id
_entity_poly.type
_entity_poly.pdbx_seq_one_letter_code
_entity_poly.pdbx_strand_id
1 'polypeptide(L)'
;MFASLKNKIGKEIGNDVTAVVRHAGSVRGINSRHVSQTGSSSSVSGSQLSLDESQESAVSPTINIKRENSFELKLDDGTELSSKDIKRLESREDEWRKRLAKKELECQKKLDKKDEEWKIKMFEREKEWKKNVEKLEKDKQKLEDGRLKAESAKQLLETALRDAEEYKKKLYSFQEDAEQLEGFQTQEMAKIKHLLLAKEQEVEEKTHNLKTALAEIDNLKTELSRLRRYEQELNDIQDKMESLRHTTQREKSQLTGDLEHTKEEVRHLLTKVSVLEQRLALESNDQSTVDDRIADLMRERTLLERKLEETHLHLSDIKTSWSSTISNLETQVGRLSRQAGEEGLERRRVEEENDKLKLRVKQLEEDIEVNNVVMATKDAKLLRMAESIDEMATELKELRASVDDEVEEFKRQIESSSKEIESLKEELEEAGKKLTSSMSELTALKSSYEAEKENNSTLHMQLARLRESLEEERTNSATLRVNLEKEQSEKDSALLRNAQMSQNFEMAKQEQRTQEIENIELQTRLESLEESLKATNSIKDGAALHLTRAVATLLHFSPEEERLLQETLEWKMSWFGTRPNLGFGQTAKAIPPS
;
A
#
# COMPACT_ATOMS: atom_id res chain seq x y z
N MET A 1 -47.56 -10.84 25.71
CA MET A 1 -46.42 -11.55 25.08
C MET A 1 -46.70 -11.98 23.63
N PHE A 2 -47.84 -12.61 23.31
CA PHE A 2 -48.18 -12.99 21.92
C PHE A 2 -48.30 -11.83 20.91
N ALA A 3 -48.76 -10.65 21.33
CA ALA A 3 -48.85 -9.47 20.45
C ALA A 3 -47.47 -8.92 20.04
N SER A 4 -46.47 -9.04 20.90
CA SER A 4 -45.10 -8.61 20.61
C SER A 4 -44.43 -9.54 19.60
N LEU A 5 -44.69 -10.85 19.71
CA LEU A 5 -44.19 -11.84 18.76
C LEU A 5 -44.79 -11.65 17.36
N LYS A 6 -46.10 -11.34 17.28
CA LYS A 6 -46.79 -11.09 16.00
C LYS A 6 -46.28 -9.83 15.29
N ASN A 7 -45.95 -8.78 16.06
CA ASN A 7 -45.34 -7.57 15.52
C ASN A 7 -43.89 -7.75 15.09
N LYS A 8 -43.15 -8.67 15.73
CA LYS A 8 -41.77 -9.00 15.35
C LYS A 8 -41.72 -9.81 14.05
N ILE A 9 -42.62 -10.78 13.90
CA ILE A 9 -42.80 -11.58 12.68
C ILE A 9 -43.28 -10.68 11.50
N GLY A 10 -44.18 -9.73 11.76
CA GLY A 10 -44.63 -8.77 10.74
C GLY A 10 -43.54 -7.81 10.27
N LYS A 11 -42.56 -7.47 11.13
CA LYS A 11 -41.42 -6.61 10.78
C LYS A 11 -40.30 -7.35 10.05
N GLU A 12 -40.09 -8.63 10.35
CA GLU A 12 -39.05 -9.45 9.68
C GLU A 12 -39.47 -9.97 8.31
N ILE A 13 -40.78 -10.20 8.07
CA ILE A 13 -41.25 -10.89 6.85
C ILE A 13 -41.81 -9.90 5.80
N GLY A 14 -41.99 -8.62 6.13
CA GLY A 14 -42.28 -7.56 5.16
C GLY A 14 -43.33 -7.90 4.11
N ASN A 15 -44.62 -7.98 4.48
CA ASN A 15 -45.82 -7.88 3.63
C ASN A 15 -45.84 -8.41 2.18
N ASP A 16 -45.03 -9.40 1.79
CA ASP A 16 -45.14 -10.04 0.48
C ASP A 16 -45.07 -11.57 0.59
N VAL A 17 -46.24 -12.17 0.81
CA VAL A 17 -46.45 -13.62 0.92
C VAL A 17 -46.47 -14.29 -0.47
N THR A 18 -46.11 -13.58 -1.54
CA THR A 18 -46.25 -14.08 -2.92
C THR A 18 -44.96 -14.61 -3.54
N ALA A 19 -43.80 -14.48 -2.88
CA ALA A 19 -42.51 -14.85 -3.47
C ALA A 19 -41.94 -16.23 -3.06
N VAL A 20 -42.51 -16.91 -2.06
CA VAL A 20 -41.85 -18.07 -1.42
C VAL A 20 -42.27 -19.45 -1.99
N VAL A 21 -43.23 -19.53 -2.91
CA VAL A 21 -43.75 -20.85 -3.37
C VAL A 21 -43.01 -21.45 -4.58
N ARG A 22 -41.94 -20.84 -5.13
CA ARG A 22 -41.32 -21.34 -6.37
C ARG A 22 -40.01 -22.12 -6.28
N HIS A 23 -39.46 -22.36 -5.10
CA HIS A 23 -38.21 -23.14 -4.97
C HIS A 23 -38.28 -24.19 -3.86
N ALA A 24 -39.11 -25.22 -4.06
CA ALA A 24 -38.98 -26.49 -3.36
C ALA A 24 -39.45 -27.62 -4.29
N GLY A 25 -38.54 -28.11 -5.12
CA GLY A 25 -38.83 -29.21 -6.03
C GLY A 25 -37.60 -29.81 -6.70
N SER A 26 -37.23 -30.99 -6.24
CA SER A 26 -36.50 -32.05 -6.96
C SER A 26 -35.00 -32.19 -6.72
N VAL A 27 -34.67 -33.17 -5.87
CA VAL A 27 -33.42 -33.95 -5.87
C VAL A 27 -33.77 -35.39 -6.26
N ARG A 28 -33.40 -35.84 -7.46
CA ARG A 28 -32.90 -37.20 -7.77
C ARG A 28 -32.59 -37.39 -9.27
N GLY A 29 -31.34 -37.76 -9.57
CA GLY A 29 -31.03 -38.96 -10.36
C GLY A 29 -30.77 -38.88 -11.88
N ILE A 30 -29.52 -39.20 -12.23
CA ILE A 30 -29.05 -40.07 -13.35
C ILE A 30 -28.89 -39.46 -14.77
N ASN A 31 -27.64 -39.58 -15.25
CA ASN A 31 -27.10 -39.62 -16.64
C ASN A 31 -28.00 -39.28 -17.84
N SER A 32 -27.51 -38.37 -18.70
CA SER A 32 -27.32 -38.58 -20.15
C SER A 32 -26.95 -37.28 -20.87
N ARG A 33 -25.80 -37.31 -21.55
CA ARG A 33 -25.48 -36.76 -22.89
C ARG A 33 -26.21 -35.50 -23.43
N HIS A 34 -25.36 -34.67 -24.07
CA HIS A 34 -25.59 -33.72 -25.19
C HIS A 34 -26.01 -32.27 -24.80
N VAL A 35 -25.13 -31.28 -25.05
CA VAL A 35 -25.08 -30.34 -26.22
C VAL A 35 -26.10 -29.19 -26.02
N SER A 36 -25.80 -27.89 -26.03
CA SER A 36 -24.63 -27.06 -26.40
C SER A 36 -24.88 -25.59 -25.99
N GLN A 37 -23.82 -24.77 -26.05
CA GLN A 37 -23.80 -23.32 -26.38
C GLN A 37 -24.37 -22.35 -25.30
N THR A 38 -23.70 -21.30 -24.84
CA THR A 38 -22.80 -20.34 -25.52
C THR A 38 -21.86 -19.62 -24.55
N GLY A 39 -20.60 -19.47 -24.96
CA GLY A 39 -19.53 -18.62 -24.43
C GLY A 39 -18.26 -19.05 -25.18
N SER A 40 -17.44 -18.23 -25.82
CA SER A 40 -17.09 -16.83 -25.58
C SER A 40 -16.41 -16.23 -26.84
N SER A 41 -16.15 -14.92 -26.77
CA SER A 41 -14.98 -14.18 -27.27
C SER A 41 -14.07 -14.77 -28.38
N SER A 42 -13.84 -13.93 -29.40
CA SER A 42 -12.57 -13.70 -30.13
C SER A 42 -11.29 -14.21 -29.45
N SER A 43 -10.23 -14.71 -30.10
CA SER A 43 -9.74 -14.55 -31.48
C SER A 43 -8.58 -15.54 -31.74
N VAL A 44 -8.36 -15.87 -33.02
CA VAL A 44 -7.06 -16.10 -33.69
C VAL A 44 -6.14 -17.22 -33.17
N SER A 45 -6.07 -18.33 -33.91
CA SER A 45 -4.84 -18.88 -34.53
C SER A 45 -5.03 -20.34 -34.97
N GLY A 46 -4.41 -20.69 -36.10
CA GLY A 46 -4.10 -22.08 -36.43
C GLY A 46 -4.86 -22.70 -37.60
N SER A 47 -4.91 -22.02 -38.75
CA SER A 47 -5.15 -22.73 -40.00
C SER A 47 -3.99 -23.69 -40.26
N GLN A 48 -4.24 -24.99 -40.08
CA GLN A 48 -3.42 -26.04 -40.66
C GLN A 48 -3.50 -25.92 -42.18
N LEU A 49 -2.41 -25.48 -42.80
CA LEU A 49 -2.17 -25.69 -44.21
C LEU A 49 -1.80 -27.16 -44.40
N SER A 50 -2.79 -27.94 -44.82
CA SER A 50 -2.57 -29.15 -45.62
C SER A 50 -1.90 -28.72 -46.94
N LEU A 51 -0.58 -28.80 -47.00
CA LEU A 51 0.16 -28.89 -48.25
C LEU A 51 0.19 -30.37 -48.61
N ASP A 52 -0.86 -30.82 -49.28
CA ASP A 52 -0.83 -32.05 -50.06
C ASP A 52 0.08 -31.78 -51.26
N GLU A 53 1.04 -32.66 -51.40
CA GLU A 53 2.14 -32.63 -52.33
C GLU A 53 1.56 -32.93 -53.72
N SER A 54 1.36 -31.88 -54.52
CA SER A 54 0.81 -32.00 -55.87
C SER A 54 1.64 -32.97 -56.72
N GLN A 55 1.05 -34.15 -56.95
CA GLN A 55 1.24 -34.94 -58.14
C GLN A 55 1.07 -34.04 -59.37
N GLU A 56 2.17 -33.75 -60.07
CA GLU A 56 2.15 -33.42 -61.49
C GLU A 56 3.46 -33.93 -62.12
N SER A 57 3.57 -35.26 -62.15
CA SER A 57 4.52 -35.92 -63.04
C SER A 57 4.01 -35.79 -64.47
N ALA A 58 4.44 -34.72 -65.14
CA ALA A 58 4.24 -34.49 -66.55
C ALA A 58 4.67 -35.72 -67.37
N VAL A 59 3.71 -36.28 -68.09
CA VAL A 59 3.88 -37.38 -69.01
C VAL A 59 4.47 -36.84 -70.32
N SER A 60 5.75 -37.19 -70.56
CA SER A 60 6.40 -37.54 -71.85
C SER A 60 6.60 -36.45 -72.93
N PRO A 61 7.57 -36.61 -73.88
CA PRO A 61 8.55 -37.69 -74.05
C PRO A 61 10.01 -37.22 -74.18
N THR A 62 10.92 -37.86 -73.45
CA THR A 62 12.34 -37.89 -73.84
C THR A 62 12.53 -38.99 -74.88
N ILE A 63 12.65 -38.55 -76.13
CA ILE A 63 13.01 -39.36 -77.29
C ILE A 63 14.46 -39.82 -77.12
N ASN A 64 14.65 -41.08 -76.74
CA ASN A 64 15.93 -41.79 -76.90
C ASN A 64 15.95 -42.43 -78.30
N ILE A 65 16.36 -41.63 -79.30
CA ILE A 65 16.79 -42.15 -80.59
C ILE A 65 18.15 -42.82 -80.38
N LYS A 66 18.14 -44.14 -80.35
CA LYS A 66 19.30 -44.96 -80.71
C LYS A 66 19.72 -44.54 -82.12
N ARG A 67 20.92 -43.98 -82.20
CA ARG A 67 21.63 -43.65 -83.43
C ARG A 67 21.99 -44.96 -84.14
N GLU A 68 21.07 -45.49 -84.95
CA GLU A 68 21.42 -46.33 -86.09
C GLU A 68 21.86 -45.42 -87.25
N ASN A 69 22.94 -45.82 -87.93
CA ASN A 69 23.49 -45.15 -89.08
C ASN A 69 22.48 -45.06 -90.23
N SER A 70 22.08 -43.86 -90.61
CA SER A 70 21.64 -43.50 -91.96
C SER A 70 21.56 -41.98 -92.06
N PHE A 71 22.53 -41.37 -92.75
CA PHE A 71 22.49 -39.97 -93.18
C PHE A 71 21.84 -39.91 -94.55
N GLU A 72 20.79 -39.10 -94.71
CA GLU A 72 20.55 -38.27 -95.90
C GLU A 72 19.42 -37.27 -95.59
N LEU A 73 19.74 -35.96 -95.60
CA LEU A 73 18.79 -34.86 -95.41
C LEU A 73 18.70 -34.07 -96.74
N LYS A 74 17.56 -34.16 -97.43
CA LYS A 74 17.16 -33.33 -98.58
C LYS A 74 15.91 -32.52 -98.22
N LEU A 75 15.84 -31.26 -98.66
CA LEU A 75 14.65 -30.40 -98.52
C LEU A 75 13.63 -30.68 -99.63
N ASP A 76 12.37 -30.40 -99.32
CA ASP A 76 11.14 -30.83 -100.01
C ASP A 76 10.90 -30.29 -101.44
N ASP A 77 11.82 -29.49 -102.00
CA ASP A 77 11.70 -28.92 -103.36
C ASP A 77 12.89 -29.30 -104.28
N GLY A 78 13.63 -30.36 -103.96
CA GLY A 78 14.58 -31.01 -104.89
C GLY A 78 15.82 -30.22 -105.29
N THR A 79 15.98 -28.98 -104.80
CA THR A 79 17.20 -28.18 -105.01
C THR A 79 18.23 -28.52 -103.92
N GLU A 80 19.34 -29.14 -104.31
CA GLU A 80 20.46 -29.43 -103.39
C GLU A 80 21.04 -28.12 -102.85
N LEU A 81 20.88 -27.87 -101.55
CA LEU A 81 21.54 -26.76 -100.88
C LEU A 81 23.05 -26.92 -101.06
N SER A 82 23.70 -25.94 -101.69
CA SER A 82 25.16 -25.90 -101.78
C SER A 82 25.76 -25.96 -100.38
N SER A 83 26.92 -26.60 -100.22
CA SER A 83 27.67 -26.63 -98.94
C SER A 83 27.89 -25.21 -98.35
N LYS A 84 27.90 -24.17 -99.19
CA LYS A 84 27.95 -22.76 -98.74
C LYS A 84 26.61 -22.26 -98.17
N ASP A 85 25.48 -22.74 -98.66
CA ASP A 85 24.14 -22.35 -98.19
C ASP A 85 23.77 -23.08 -96.90
N ILE A 86 24.17 -24.35 -96.75
CA ILE A 86 24.09 -25.09 -95.48
C ILE A 86 24.91 -24.39 -94.40
N LYS A 87 26.18 -24.04 -94.67
CA LYS A 87 27.01 -23.30 -93.70
C LYS A 87 26.46 -21.92 -93.33
N ARG A 88 25.79 -21.24 -94.26
CA ARG A 88 25.11 -19.96 -93.99
C ARG A 88 23.88 -20.15 -93.11
N LEU A 89 23.09 -21.20 -93.35
CA LEU A 89 21.94 -21.56 -92.52
C LEU A 89 22.37 -22.02 -91.13
N GLU A 90 23.40 -22.85 -91.01
CA GLU A 90 23.99 -23.27 -89.73
C GLU A 90 24.54 -22.07 -88.94
N SER A 91 25.27 -21.16 -89.59
CA SER A 91 25.76 -19.94 -88.92
C SER A 91 24.60 -19.05 -88.46
N ARG A 92 23.52 -18.98 -89.24
CA ARG A 92 22.33 -18.19 -88.89
C ARG A 92 21.54 -18.87 -87.76
N GLU A 93 21.41 -20.19 -87.80
CA GLU A 93 20.81 -21.00 -86.74
C GLU A 93 21.60 -20.88 -85.43
N ASP A 94 22.92 -20.97 -85.47
CA ASP A 94 23.78 -20.75 -84.30
C ASP A 94 23.68 -19.32 -83.76
N GLU A 95 23.54 -18.34 -84.64
CA GLU A 95 23.23 -16.96 -84.26
C GLU A 95 21.86 -16.83 -83.58
N TRP A 96 20.82 -17.51 -84.09
CA TRP A 96 19.49 -17.54 -83.49
C TRP A 96 19.48 -18.29 -82.16
N ARG A 97 20.18 -19.43 -82.04
CA ARG A 97 20.39 -20.16 -80.79
C ARG A 97 21.12 -19.31 -79.76
N LYS A 98 22.18 -18.60 -80.15
CA LYS A 98 22.89 -17.65 -79.26
C LYS A 98 21.98 -16.50 -78.81
N ARG A 99 21.15 -15.94 -79.71
CA ARG A 99 20.18 -14.89 -79.35
C ARG A 99 19.09 -15.42 -78.43
N LEU A 100 18.57 -16.62 -78.67
CA LEU A 100 17.57 -17.30 -77.85
C LEU A 100 18.14 -17.61 -76.46
N ALA A 101 19.30 -18.26 -76.38
CA ALA A 101 19.98 -18.56 -75.12
C ALA A 101 20.31 -17.28 -74.33
N LYS A 102 20.69 -16.19 -75.00
CA LYS A 102 20.88 -14.89 -74.36
C LYS A 102 19.57 -14.32 -73.80
N LYS A 103 18.45 -14.48 -74.51
CA LYS A 103 17.12 -14.05 -74.06
C LYS A 103 16.58 -14.93 -72.93
N GLU A 104 16.79 -16.24 -72.99
CA GLU A 104 16.47 -17.19 -71.92
C GLU A 104 17.27 -16.86 -70.66
N LEU A 105 18.57 -16.63 -70.78
CA LEU A 105 19.41 -16.19 -69.66
C LEU A 105 18.96 -14.83 -69.09
N GLU A 106 18.52 -13.91 -69.94
CA GLU A 106 18.01 -12.60 -69.52
C GLU A 106 16.65 -12.71 -68.80
N CYS A 107 15.75 -13.59 -69.26
CA CYS A 107 14.50 -13.92 -68.57
C CYS A 107 14.75 -14.64 -67.25
N GLN A 108 15.66 -15.61 -67.22
CA GLN A 108 16.04 -16.33 -66.00
C GLN A 108 16.60 -15.36 -64.95
N LYS A 109 17.53 -14.49 -65.34
CA LYS A 109 18.05 -13.44 -64.45
C LYS A 109 16.98 -12.49 -63.91
N LYS A 110 15.92 -12.21 -64.68
CA LYS A 110 14.79 -11.39 -64.21
C LYS A 110 13.92 -12.16 -63.23
N LEU A 111 13.69 -13.46 -63.47
CA LEU A 111 12.99 -14.35 -62.56
C LEU A 111 13.75 -14.47 -61.22
N ASP A 112 15.04 -14.78 -61.29
CA ASP A 112 15.91 -14.92 -60.11
C ASP A 112 15.95 -13.63 -59.28
N LYS A 113 16.03 -12.46 -59.93
CA LYS A 113 15.93 -11.16 -59.25
C LYS A 113 14.59 -10.97 -58.55
N LYS A 114 13.49 -11.37 -59.19
CA LYS A 114 12.14 -11.27 -58.61
C LYS A 114 11.97 -12.22 -57.43
N ASP A 115 12.48 -13.44 -57.53
CA ASP A 115 12.44 -14.42 -56.46
C ASP A 115 13.26 -13.94 -55.25
N GLU A 116 14.42 -13.33 -55.48
CA GLU A 116 15.24 -12.75 -54.41
C GLU A 116 14.56 -11.52 -53.77
N GLU A 117 13.96 -10.63 -54.57
CA GLU A 117 13.14 -9.52 -54.07
C GLU A 117 11.96 -10.01 -53.21
N TRP A 118 11.30 -11.10 -53.61
CA TRP A 118 10.20 -11.70 -52.84
C TRP A 118 10.70 -12.36 -51.56
N LYS A 119 11.82 -13.09 -51.59
CA LYS A 119 12.44 -13.65 -50.38
C LYS A 119 12.76 -12.57 -49.37
N ILE A 120 13.38 -11.47 -49.79
CA ILE A 120 13.70 -10.34 -48.90
C ILE A 120 12.41 -9.77 -48.31
N LYS A 121 11.38 -9.50 -49.12
CA LYS A 121 10.08 -8.99 -48.65
C LYS A 121 9.36 -9.94 -47.69
N MET A 122 9.50 -11.25 -47.88
CA MET A 122 8.92 -12.24 -46.97
C MET A 122 9.68 -12.29 -45.66
N PHE A 123 11.02 -12.27 -45.71
CA PHE A 123 11.86 -12.22 -44.53
C PHE A 123 11.65 -10.95 -43.70
N GLU A 124 11.51 -9.78 -44.34
CA GLU A 124 11.20 -8.52 -43.67
C GLU A 124 9.82 -8.58 -42.98
N ARG A 125 8.80 -9.08 -43.68
CA ARG A 125 7.46 -9.29 -43.06
C ARG A 125 7.50 -10.26 -41.90
N GLU A 126 8.20 -11.38 -42.03
CA GLU A 126 8.33 -12.37 -40.96
C GLU A 126 9.02 -11.77 -39.74
N LYS A 127 10.07 -10.97 -39.95
CA LYS A 127 10.77 -10.23 -38.89
C LYS A 127 9.86 -9.20 -38.20
N GLU A 128 9.06 -8.46 -38.96
CA GLU A 128 8.06 -7.53 -38.39
C GLU A 128 6.98 -8.26 -37.60
N TRP A 129 6.46 -9.36 -38.16
CA TRP A 129 5.44 -10.17 -37.51
C TRP A 129 5.94 -10.75 -36.20
N LYS A 130 7.18 -11.27 -36.19
CA LYS A 130 7.84 -11.77 -34.97
C LYS A 130 8.00 -10.69 -33.91
N LYS A 131 8.42 -9.48 -34.28
CA LYS A 131 8.49 -8.33 -33.34
C LYS A 131 7.12 -7.97 -32.78
N ASN A 132 6.06 -8.00 -33.59
CA ASN A 132 4.70 -7.71 -33.14
C ASN A 132 4.18 -8.78 -32.17
N VAL A 133 4.44 -10.06 -32.44
CA VAL A 133 4.10 -11.15 -31.53
C VAL A 133 4.85 -11.00 -30.21
N GLU A 134 6.17 -10.80 -30.24
CA GLU A 134 6.96 -10.59 -29.02
C GLU A 134 6.48 -9.37 -28.21
N LYS A 135 6.01 -8.31 -28.87
CA LYS A 135 5.42 -7.14 -28.20
C LYS A 135 4.09 -7.48 -27.54
N LEU A 136 3.19 -8.15 -28.25
CA LEU A 136 1.88 -8.57 -27.73
C LEU A 136 2.02 -9.55 -26.57
N GLU A 137 2.99 -10.47 -26.62
CA GLU A 137 3.27 -11.43 -25.56
C GLU A 137 3.75 -10.71 -24.29
N LYS A 138 4.65 -9.73 -24.44
CA LYS A 138 5.10 -8.88 -23.32
C LYS A 138 3.97 -8.05 -22.72
N ASP A 139 3.11 -7.48 -23.55
CA ASP A 139 1.98 -6.68 -23.08
C ASP A 139 0.92 -7.56 -22.40
N LYS A 140 0.67 -8.77 -22.91
CA LYS A 140 -0.17 -9.79 -22.25
C LYS A 140 0.38 -10.14 -20.86
N GLN A 141 1.67 -10.43 -20.74
CA GLN A 141 2.28 -10.78 -19.46
C GLN A 141 2.12 -9.64 -18.43
N LYS A 142 2.37 -8.39 -18.83
CA LYS A 142 2.17 -7.23 -17.95
C LYS A 142 0.73 -7.09 -17.46
N LEU A 143 -0.25 -7.35 -18.33
CA LEU A 143 -1.66 -7.32 -17.96
C LEU A 143 -2.03 -8.47 -17.01
N GLU A 144 -1.47 -9.67 -17.22
CA GLU A 144 -1.66 -10.80 -16.30
C GLU A 144 -1.06 -10.52 -14.92
N ASP A 145 0.17 -9.99 -14.86
CA ASP A 145 0.82 -9.61 -13.60
C ASP A 145 0.03 -8.49 -12.89
N GLY A 146 -0.46 -7.51 -13.65
CA GLY A 146 -1.32 -6.43 -13.13
C GLY A 146 -2.64 -6.96 -12.59
N ARG A 147 -3.27 -7.91 -13.28
CA ARG A 147 -4.51 -8.56 -12.83
C ARG A 147 -4.28 -9.35 -11.54
N LEU A 148 -3.20 -10.13 -11.45
CA LEU A 148 -2.84 -10.88 -10.24
C LEU A 148 -2.64 -9.97 -9.03
N LYS A 149 -1.92 -8.85 -9.20
CA LYS A 149 -1.73 -7.86 -8.13
C LYS A 149 -3.04 -7.19 -7.70
N ALA A 150 -3.95 -6.92 -8.64
CA ALA A 150 -5.26 -6.37 -8.33
C ALA A 150 -6.13 -7.39 -7.57
N GLU A 151 -6.07 -8.67 -7.95
CA GLU A 151 -6.79 -9.75 -7.29
C GLU A 151 -6.31 -9.95 -5.85
N SER A 152 -4.99 -9.94 -5.61
CA SER A 152 -4.44 -10.05 -4.25
C SER A 152 -4.80 -8.84 -3.39
N ALA A 153 -4.75 -7.62 -3.95
CA ALA A 153 -5.17 -6.42 -3.23
C ALA A 153 -6.65 -6.45 -2.87
N LYS A 154 -7.51 -6.95 -3.78
CA LYS A 154 -8.94 -7.13 -3.53
C LYS A 154 -9.19 -8.10 -2.36
N GLN A 155 -8.52 -9.25 -2.34
CA GLN A 155 -8.68 -10.24 -1.26
C GLN A 155 -8.26 -9.69 0.12
N LEU A 156 -7.18 -8.90 0.17
CA LEU A 156 -6.75 -8.22 1.40
C LEU A 156 -7.80 -7.21 1.86
N LEU A 157 -8.35 -6.41 0.95
CA LEU A 157 -9.41 -5.45 1.27
C LEU A 157 -10.71 -6.13 1.72
N GLU A 158 -11.09 -7.25 1.10
CA GLU A 158 -12.27 -8.04 1.51
C GLU A 158 -12.10 -8.63 2.91
N THR A 159 -10.88 -9.03 3.28
CA THR A 159 -10.59 -9.53 4.63
C THR A 159 -10.63 -8.40 5.65
N ALA A 160 -9.96 -7.28 5.38
CA ALA A 160 -10.01 -6.11 6.25
C ALA A 160 -11.43 -5.55 6.42
N LEU A 161 -12.28 -5.63 5.38
CA LEU A 161 -13.69 -5.24 5.47
C LEU A 161 -14.47 -6.18 6.40
N ARG A 162 -14.26 -7.50 6.29
CA ARG A 162 -14.87 -8.49 7.19
C ARG A 162 -14.50 -8.22 8.65
N ASP A 163 -13.22 -7.98 8.93
CA ASP A 163 -12.74 -7.69 10.28
C ASP A 163 -13.38 -6.41 10.81
N ALA A 164 -13.46 -5.36 9.99
CA ALA A 164 -14.13 -4.11 10.35
C ALA A 164 -15.63 -4.29 10.64
N GLU A 165 -16.32 -5.14 9.88
CA GLU A 165 -17.72 -5.49 10.13
C GLU A 165 -17.91 -6.27 11.44
N GLU A 166 -16.97 -7.15 11.78
CA GLU A 166 -16.99 -7.88 13.06
C GLU A 166 -16.72 -6.95 14.24
N TYR A 167 -15.75 -6.04 14.15
CA TYR A 167 -15.53 -5.01 15.16
C TYR A 167 -16.76 -4.13 15.35
N LYS A 168 -17.44 -3.78 14.26
CA LYS A 168 -18.70 -3.02 14.32
C LYS A 168 -19.79 -3.79 15.06
N LYS A 169 -19.93 -5.10 14.83
CA LYS A 169 -20.90 -5.94 15.56
C LYS A 169 -20.56 -6.03 17.05
N LYS A 170 -19.28 -6.24 17.41
CA LYS A 170 -18.81 -6.24 18.80
C LYS A 170 -19.12 -4.91 19.50
N LEU A 171 -18.89 -3.78 18.82
CA LEU A 171 -19.23 -2.45 19.35
C LEU A 171 -20.72 -2.28 19.63
N TYR A 172 -21.60 -2.76 18.75
CA TYR A 172 -23.05 -2.71 19.02
C TYR A 172 -23.46 -3.60 20.18
N SER A 173 -22.89 -4.81 20.31
CA SER A 173 -23.16 -5.65 21.48
C SER A 173 -22.73 -4.95 22.77
N PHE A 174 -21.54 -4.36 22.82
CA PHE A 174 -21.10 -3.61 24.00
C PHE A 174 -21.99 -2.41 24.30
N GLN A 175 -22.52 -1.74 23.28
CA GLN A 175 -23.48 -0.66 23.46
C GLN A 175 -24.81 -1.18 24.04
N GLU A 176 -25.34 -2.28 23.52
CA GLU A 176 -26.57 -2.90 24.04
C GLU A 176 -26.40 -3.36 25.49
N ASP A 177 -25.26 -3.96 25.83
CA ASP A 177 -24.94 -4.39 27.19
C ASP A 177 -24.82 -3.19 28.16
N ALA A 178 -24.22 -2.09 27.70
CA ALA A 178 -24.12 -0.85 28.48
C ALA A 178 -25.50 -0.23 28.74
N GLU A 179 -26.37 -0.17 27.73
CA GLU A 179 -27.75 0.33 27.86
C GLU A 179 -28.57 -0.57 28.80
N GLN A 180 -28.37 -1.90 28.77
CA GLN A 180 -29.01 -2.82 29.72
C GLN A 180 -28.54 -2.59 31.16
N LEU A 181 -27.23 -2.43 31.37
CA LEU A 181 -26.67 -2.12 32.69
C LEU A 181 -27.21 -0.80 33.24
N GLU A 182 -27.30 0.24 32.41
CA GLU A 182 -27.90 1.53 32.80
C GLU A 182 -29.39 1.38 33.15
N GLY A 183 -30.11 0.54 32.41
CA GLY A 183 -31.50 0.18 32.71
C GLY A 183 -31.66 -0.51 34.07
N PHE A 184 -30.79 -1.47 34.39
CA PHE A 184 -30.78 -2.12 35.71
C PHE A 184 -30.44 -1.16 36.83
N GLN A 185 -29.41 -0.32 36.65
CA GLN A 185 -29.04 0.71 37.62
C GLN A 185 -30.18 1.69 37.88
N THR A 186 -30.86 2.15 36.84
CA THR A 186 -32.04 3.03 36.98
C THR A 186 -33.16 2.35 37.77
N GLN A 187 -33.41 1.07 37.51
CA GLN A 187 -34.41 0.30 38.25
C GLN A 187 -34.03 0.11 39.73
N GLU A 188 -32.76 -0.19 40.01
CA GLU A 188 -32.26 -0.34 41.39
C GLU A 188 -32.30 0.99 42.13
N MET A 189 -31.91 2.09 41.50
CA MET A 189 -32.02 3.44 42.07
C MET A 189 -33.47 3.80 42.39
N ALA A 190 -34.43 3.45 41.53
CA ALA A 190 -35.84 3.67 41.81
C ALA A 190 -36.31 2.84 43.02
N LYS A 191 -35.91 1.56 43.12
CA LYS A 191 -36.23 0.71 44.28
C LYS A 191 -35.64 1.26 45.58
N ILE A 192 -34.36 1.67 45.56
CA ILE A 192 -33.69 2.29 46.71
C ILE A 192 -34.40 3.57 47.11
N LYS A 193 -34.77 4.42 46.14
CA LYS A 193 -35.52 5.66 46.41
C LYS A 193 -36.89 5.39 47.04
N HIS A 194 -37.62 4.38 46.56
CA HIS A 194 -38.90 3.99 47.18
C HIS A 194 -38.73 3.44 48.60
N LEU A 195 -37.73 2.58 48.82
CA LEU A 195 -37.43 2.04 50.16
C LEU A 195 -37.00 3.14 51.13
N LEU A 196 -36.17 4.07 50.67
CA LEU A 196 -35.73 5.21 51.47
C LEU A 196 -36.93 6.07 51.85
N LEU A 197 -37.79 6.43 50.90
CA LEU A 197 -38.98 7.23 51.16
C LEU A 197 -39.96 6.54 52.11
N ALA A 198 -40.14 5.22 51.98
CA ALA A 198 -40.94 4.44 52.93
C ALA A 198 -40.32 4.45 54.35
N LYS A 199 -38.99 4.38 54.45
CA LYS A 199 -38.29 4.47 55.74
C LYS A 199 -38.34 5.87 56.34
N GLU A 200 -38.24 6.92 55.53
CA GLU A 200 -38.43 8.30 55.96
C GLU A 200 -39.84 8.50 56.55
N GLN A 201 -40.88 7.99 55.87
CA GLN A 201 -42.25 8.03 56.38
C GLN A 201 -42.42 7.25 57.69
N GLU A 202 -41.84 6.05 57.81
CA GLU A 202 -41.89 5.26 59.05
C GLU A 202 -41.20 6.00 60.21
N VAL A 203 -40.09 6.68 59.94
CA VAL A 203 -39.37 7.48 60.94
C VAL A 203 -40.20 8.70 61.35
N GLU A 204 -40.84 9.39 60.41
CA GLU A 204 -41.74 10.52 60.70
C GLU A 204 -42.92 10.08 61.59
N GLU A 205 -43.56 8.95 61.27
CA GLU A 205 -44.66 8.40 62.05
C GLU A 205 -44.22 8.03 63.48
N LYS A 206 -43.08 7.33 63.62
CA LYS A 206 -42.51 7.02 64.94
C LYS A 206 -42.16 8.28 65.73
N THR A 207 -41.64 9.30 65.04
CA THR A 207 -41.32 10.59 65.67
C THR A 207 -42.58 11.30 66.15
N HIS A 208 -43.67 11.24 65.37
CA HIS A 208 -44.97 11.78 65.78
C HIS A 208 -45.53 11.03 66.99
N ASN A 209 -45.54 9.70 66.95
CA ASN A 209 -46.01 8.86 68.06
C ASN A 209 -45.20 9.09 69.34
N LEU A 210 -43.87 9.26 69.22
CA LEU A 210 -43.01 9.59 70.35
C LEU A 210 -43.37 10.96 70.95
N LYS A 211 -43.62 11.99 70.13
CA LYS A 211 -44.04 13.30 70.60
C LYS A 211 -45.36 13.24 71.36
N THR A 212 -46.33 12.47 70.86
CA THR A 212 -47.63 12.27 71.53
C THR A 212 -47.45 11.58 72.87
N ALA A 213 -46.67 10.48 72.92
CA ALA A 213 -46.39 9.77 74.17
C ALA A 213 -45.65 10.66 75.19
N LEU A 214 -44.70 11.50 74.75
CA LEU A 214 -44.03 12.46 75.62
C LEU A 214 -45.01 13.51 76.19
N ALA A 215 -45.93 14.02 75.37
CA ALA A 215 -46.96 14.94 75.84
C ALA A 215 -47.92 14.28 76.86
N GLU A 216 -48.30 13.02 76.63
CA GLU A 216 -49.08 12.24 77.60
C GLU A 216 -48.34 12.03 78.92
N ILE A 217 -47.05 11.70 78.86
CA ILE A 217 -46.21 11.57 80.06
C ILE A 217 -46.18 12.87 80.85
N ASP A 218 -46.02 14.02 80.19
CA ASP A 218 -46.01 15.30 80.89
C ASP A 218 -47.38 15.67 81.48
N ASN A 219 -48.47 15.33 80.78
CA ASN A 219 -49.82 15.43 81.35
C ASN A 219 -49.98 14.55 82.60
N LEU A 220 -49.53 13.30 82.56
CA LEU A 220 -49.56 12.41 83.72
C LEU A 220 -48.68 12.90 84.87
N LYS A 221 -47.51 13.48 84.58
CA LYS A 221 -46.65 14.10 85.62
C LYS A 221 -47.32 15.28 86.30
N THR A 222 -48.00 16.14 85.54
CA THR A 222 -48.75 17.27 86.12
C THR A 222 -49.90 16.78 86.98
N GLU A 223 -50.61 15.74 86.54
CA GLU A 223 -51.69 15.12 87.31
C GLU A 223 -51.19 14.42 88.57
N LEU A 224 -50.08 13.68 88.50
CA LEU A 224 -49.40 13.13 89.68
C LEU A 224 -49.00 14.22 90.67
N SER A 225 -48.49 15.35 90.18
CA SER A 225 -48.12 16.49 91.03
C SER A 225 -49.35 17.09 91.71
N ARG A 226 -50.50 17.14 91.02
CA ARG A 226 -51.79 17.56 91.59
C ARG A 226 -52.26 16.58 92.68
N LEU A 227 -52.22 15.28 92.42
CA LEU A 227 -52.63 14.25 93.36
C LEU A 227 -51.76 14.21 94.63
N ARG A 228 -50.44 14.40 94.51
CA ARG A 228 -49.53 14.51 95.66
C ARG A 228 -49.94 15.63 96.62
N ARG A 229 -50.50 16.74 96.12
CA ARG A 229 -50.99 17.81 96.99
C ARG A 229 -52.19 17.35 97.82
N TYR A 230 -53.12 16.60 97.21
CA TYR A 230 -54.27 16.05 97.94
C TYR A 230 -53.84 14.99 98.96
N GLU A 231 -52.83 14.18 98.65
CA GLU A 231 -52.24 13.24 99.60
C GLU A 231 -51.67 13.98 100.83
N GLN A 232 -50.96 15.09 100.62
CA GLN A 232 -50.50 15.93 101.72
C GLN A 232 -51.65 16.53 102.53
N GLU A 233 -52.68 17.08 101.86
CA GLU A 233 -53.87 17.61 102.53
C GLU A 233 -54.61 16.53 103.35
N LEU A 234 -54.66 15.29 102.85
CA LEU A 234 -55.24 14.16 103.56
C LEU A 234 -54.43 13.80 104.80
N ASN A 235 -53.10 13.75 104.70
CA ASN A 235 -52.21 13.51 105.84
C ASN A 235 -52.40 14.60 106.91
N ASP A 236 -52.44 15.88 106.52
CA ASP A 236 -52.68 16.99 107.45
C ASP A 236 -54.04 16.86 108.17
N ILE A 237 -55.07 16.38 107.48
CA ILE A 237 -56.40 16.12 108.08
C ILE A 237 -56.34 14.92 109.03
N GLN A 238 -55.63 13.85 108.67
CA GLN A 238 -55.43 12.70 109.55
C GLN A 238 -54.71 13.10 110.84
N ASP A 239 -53.62 13.85 110.75
CA ASP A 239 -52.88 14.37 111.92
C ASP A 239 -53.78 15.21 112.84
N LYS A 240 -54.60 16.09 112.26
CA LYS A 240 -55.59 16.88 113.02
C LYS A 240 -56.62 15.98 113.69
N MET A 241 -57.13 14.98 112.99
CA MET A 241 -58.10 14.03 113.55
C MET A 241 -57.52 13.23 114.71
N GLU A 242 -56.28 12.76 114.58
CA GLU A 242 -55.57 12.08 115.67
C GLU A 242 -55.34 13.02 116.86
N SER A 243 -54.94 14.26 116.61
CA SER A 243 -54.80 15.26 117.67
C SER A 243 -56.10 15.48 118.44
N LEU A 244 -57.24 15.61 117.73
CA LEU A 244 -58.57 15.75 118.32
C LEU A 244 -59.00 14.50 119.08
N ARG A 245 -58.72 13.30 118.55
CA ARG A 245 -58.97 12.04 119.27
C ARG A 245 -58.19 12.00 120.57
N HIS A 246 -56.92 12.39 120.56
CA HIS A 246 -56.10 12.45 121.77
C HIS A 246 -56.60 13.50 122.77
N THR A 247 -57.03 14.68 122.33
CA THR A 247 -57.59 15.70 123.24
C THR A 247 -58.92 15.24 123.82
N THR A 248 -59.85 14.75 123.01
CA THR A 248 -61.13 14.21 123.49
C THR A 248 -60.94 13.02 124.42
N GLN A 249 -60.00 12.12 124.14
CA GLN A 249 -59.70 10.99 125.03
C GLN A 249 -59.11 11.46 126.36
N ARG A 250 -58.26 12.50 126.35
CA ARG A 250 -57.72 13.12 127.56
C ARG A 250 -58.84 13.76 128.39
N GLU A 251 -59.71 14.56 127.78
CA GLU A 251 -60.87 15.17 128.43
C GLU A 251 -61.83 14.12 129.00
N LYS A 252 -62.13 13.06 128.24
CA LYS A 252 -62.95 11.94 128.71
C LYS A 252 -62.34 11.26 129.92
N SER A 253 -61.03 11.01 129.90
CA SER A 253 -60.31 10.39 131.03
C SER A 253 -60.37 11.27 132.27
N GLN A 254 -60.23 12.59 132.09
CA GLN A 254 -60.36 13.59 133.16
C GLN A 254 -61.77 13.60 133.77
N LEU A 255 -62.82 13.73 132.94
CA LEU A 255 -64.21 13.69 133.39
C LEU A 255 -64.58 12.37 134.07
N THR A 256 -64.02 11.25 133.60
CA THR A 256 -64.22 9.94 134.25
C THR A 256 -63.58 9.92 135.64
N GLY A 257 -62.38 10.49 135.79
CA GLY A 257 -61.73 10.66 137.10
C GLY A 257 -62.56 11.52 138.06
N ASP A 258 -63.07 12.66 137.58
CA ASP A 258 -63.92 13.56 138.37
C ASP A 258 -65.25 12.87 138.79
N LEU A 259 -65.84 12.08 137.88
CA LEU A 259 -67.04 11.30 138.17
C LEU A 259 -66.79 10.23 139.24
N GLU A 260 -65.67 9.51 139.20
CA GLU A 260 -65.34 8.54 140.25
C GLU A 260 -65.07 9.22 141.60
N HIS A 261 -64.41 10.37 141.60
CA HIS A 261 -64.22 11.16 142.82
C HIS A 261 -65.56 11.56 143.46
N THR A 262 -66.49 12.09 142.68
CA THR A 262 -67.83 12.48 143.18
C THR A 262 -68.68 11.27 143.60
N LYS A 263 -68.60 10.14 142.88
CA LYS A 263 -69.27 8.89 143.29
C LYS A 263 -68.77 8.39 144.65
N GLU A 264 -67.48 8.48 144.90
CA GLU A 264 -66.90 8.05 146.18
C GLU A 264 -67.37 8.95 147.33
N GLU A 265 -67.46 10.26 147.09
CA GLU A 265 -68.05 11.22 148.03
C GLU A 265 -69.52 10.86 148.35
N VAL A 266 -70.32 10.50 147.33
CA VAL A 266 -71.70 10.04 147.52
C VAL A 266 -71.77 8.72 148.31
N ARG A 267 -70.90 7.73 148.03
CA ARG A 267 -70.85 6.48 148.80
C ARG A 267 -70.56 6.73 150.27
N HIS A 268 -69.62 7.62 150.55
CA HIS A 268 -69.28 8.00 151.93
C HIS A 268 -70.50 8.62 152.65
N LEU A 269 -71.26 9.49 151.98
CA LEU A 269 -72.50 10.06 152.51
C LEU A 269 -73.59 9.01 152.74
N LEU A 270 -73.79 8.08 151.79
CA LEU A 270 -74.79 7.01 151.93
C LEU A 270 -74.49 6.06 153.09
N THR A 271 -73.23 5.68 153.28
CA THR A 271 -72.82 4.83 154.41
C THR A 271 -73.17 5.49 155.75
N LYS A 272 -72.97 6.80 155.83
CA LYS A 272 -73.36 7.59 157.01
C LYS A 272 -74.87 7.55 157.27
N VAL A 273 -75.70 7.56 156.23
CA VAL A 273 -77.16 7.45 156.33
C VAL A 273 -77.59 6.05 156.77
N SER A 274 -77.01 5.00 156.17
CA SER A 274 -77.37 3.60 156.50
C SER A 274 -77.11 3.24 157.97
N VAL A 275 -76.02 3.75 158.57
CA VAL A 275 -75.75 3.57 160.01
C VAL A 275 -76.82 4.25 160.89
N LEU A 276 -77.42 5.34 160.42
CA LEU A 276 -78.53 6.00 161.12
C LEU A 276 -79.83 5.19 161.00
N GLU A 277 -80.09 4.59 159.84
CA GLU A 277 -81.27 3.75 159.60
C GLU A 277 -81.20 2.41 160.35
N GLN A 278 -80.03 1.76 160.45
CA GLN A 278 -79.87 0.53 161.22
C GLN A 278 -80.10 0.72 162.73
N ARG A 279 -79.89 1.93 163.27
CA ARG A 279 -80.28 2.26 164.65
C ARG A 279 -81.80 2.31 164.84
N LEU A 280 -82.54 2.64 163.79
CA LEU A 280 -84.02 2.72 163.80
C LEU A 280 -84.68 1.34 163.68
N ALA A 281 -84.03 0.38 163.02
CA ALA A 281 -84.64 -0.92 162.71
C ALA A 281 -84.56 -1.98 163.84
N LEU A 282 -83.77 -1.76 164.90
CA LEU A 282 -83.56 -2.74 165.98
C LEU A 282 -84.65 -2.73 167.08
N GLU A 283 -85.69 -1.91 166.96
CA GLU A 283 -86.69 -1.67 168.03
C GLU A 283 -88.01 -2.46 167.87
N SER A 284 -88.16 -3.35 166.88
CA SER A 284 -89.46 -3.94 166.54
C SER A 284 -89.43 -5.43 166.23
N ASN A 285 -89.66 -6.21 167.30
CA ASN A 285 -90.55 -7.38 167.36
C ASN A 285 -90.03 -8.78 166.98
N ASP A 286 -90.40 -9.73 167.86
CA ASP A 286 -90.13 -11.18 167.84
C ASP A 286 -91.42 -12.00 167.63
N GLN A 287 -91.25 -13.21 167.07
CA GLN A 287 -92.12 -14.40 167.11
C GLN A 287 -93.25 -14.61 166.06
N SER A 288 -92.82 -14.94 164.85
CA SER A 288 -93.18 -16.10 164.00
C SER A 288 -94.48 -16.91 164.31
N THR A 289 -95.47 -16.78 163.42
CA THR A 289 -96.83 -17.37 163.50
C THR A 289 -97.07 -18.30 162.28
N VAL A 290 -98.32 -18.70 162.01
CA VAL A 290 -98.75 -19.45 160.79
C VAL A 290 -98.24 -18.82 159.47
N ASP A 291 -97.90 -17.53 159.52
CA ASP A 291 -97.15 -16.82 158.50
C ASP A 291 -95.83 -17.54 158.11
N ASP A 292 -95.18 -18.28 158.99
CA ASP A 292 -93.95 -19.04 158.71
C ASP A 292 -94.17 -20.17 157.71
N ARG A 293 -95.30 -20.87 157.81
CA ARG A 293 -95.65 -22.00 156.92
C ARG A 293 -96.11 -21.50 155.56
N ILE A 294 -96.87 -20.41 155.54
CA ILE A 294 -97.19 -19.69 154.30
C ILE A 294 -95.90 -19.15 153.68
N ALA A 295 -94.96 -18.65 154.50
CA ALA A 295 -93.65 -18.20 154.05
C ALA A 295 -92.82 -19.36 153.48
N ASP A 296 -92.87 -20.58 154.03
CA ASP A 296 -92.19 -21.75 153.45
C ASP A 296 -92.75 -22.14 152.08
N LEU A 297 -94.08 -22.19 151.93
CA LEU A 297 -94.71 -22.47 150.63
C LEU A 297 -94.45 -21.34 149.62
N MET A 298 -94.39 -20.09 150.07
CA MET A 298 -93.96 -18.96 149.24
C MET A 298 -92.47 -19.06 148.87
N ARG A 299 -91.60 -19.54 149.77
CA ARG A 299 -90.19 -19.84 149.48
C ARG A 299 -90.04 -20.97 148.46
N GLU A 300 -90.85 -22.01 148.54
CA GLU A 300 -90.85 -23.11 147.56
C GLU A 300 -91.38 -22.65 146.20
N ARG A 301 -92.50 -21.91 146.17
CA ARG A 301 -93.03 -21.31 144.95
C ARG A 301 -92.02 -20.39 144.28
N THR A 302 -91.38 -19.51 145.04
CA THR A 302 -90.33 -18.62 144.51
C THR A 302 -89.10 -19.39 144.05
N LEU A 303 -88.76 -20.52 144.70
CA LEU A 303 -87.71 -21.41 144.22
C LEU A 303 -88.04 -22.06 142.88
N LEU A 304 -89.28 -22.52 142.69
CA LEU A 304 -89.74 -23.12 141.44
C LEU A 304 -89.88 -22.08 140.32
N GLU A 305 -90.40 -20.89 140.62
CA GLU A 305 -90.45 -19.76 139.69
C GLU A 305 -89.05 -19.35 139.22
N ARG A 306 -88.07 -19.32 140.12
CA ARG A 306 -86.67 -19.05 139.76
C ARG A 306 -86.09 -20.15 138.89
N LYS A 307 -86.34 -21.42 139.19
CA LYS A 307 -85.87 -22.54 138.34
C LYS A 307 -86.48 -22.48 136.95
N LEU A 308 -87.76 -22.14 136.84
CA LEU A 308 -88.42 -21.95 135.56
C LEU A 308 -87.77 -20.79 134.78
N GLU A 309 -87.54 -19.66 135.44
CA GLU A 309 -86.85 -18.50 134.86
C GLU A 309 -85.42 -18.85 134.41
N GLU A 310 -84.65 -19.58 135.23
CA GLU A 310 -83.32 -20.09 134.90
C GLU A 310 -83.36 -20.97 133.65
N THR A 311 -84.33 -21.88 133.52
CA THR A 311 -84.48 -22.70 132.31
C THR A 311 -84.87 -21.89 131.09
N HIS A 312 -85.70 -20.84 131.24
CA HIS A 312 -86.05 -19.93 130.14
C HIS A 312 -84.84 -19.11 129.69
N LEU A 313 -84.03 -18.62 130.63
CA LEU A 313 -82.76 -17.94 130.34
C LEU A 313 -81.81 -18.88 129.60
N HIS A 314 -81.61 -20.11 130.08
CA HIS A 314 -80.78 -21.10 129.39
C HIS A 314 -81.26 -21.41 127.97
N LEU A 315 -82.57 -21.57 127.77
CA LEU A 315 -83.13 -21.78 126.43
C LEU A 315 -82.95 -20.54 125.53
N SER A 316 -83.04 -19.34 126.09
CA SER A 316 -82.79 -18.09 125.38
C SER A 316 -81.31 -17.97 124.97
N ASP A 317 -80.38 -18.31 125.87
CA ASP A 317 -78.94 -18.33 125.59
C ASP A 317 -78.58 -19.34 124.50
N ILE A 318 -79.17 -20.53 124.56
CA ILE A 318 -79.00 -21.55 123.50
C ILE A 318 -79.57 -21.01 122.19
N LYS A 319 -80.77 -20.44 122.18
CA LYS A 319 -81.40 -19.90 120.96
C LYS A 319 -80.58 -18.75 120.36
N THR A 320 -80.06 -17.83 121.17
CA THR A 320 -79.22 -16.72 120.70
C THR A 320 -77.87 -17.22 120.17
N SER A 321 -77.25 -18.20 120.84
CA SER A 321 -76.06 -18.89 120.35
C SER A 321 -76.30 -19.56 119.00
N TRP A 322 -77.40 -20.31 118.85
CA TRP A 322 -77.76 -20.97 117.59
C TRP A 322 -78.02 -19.95 116.48
N SER A 323 -78.76 -18.87 116.73
CA SER A 323 -78.94 -17.79 115.77
C SER A 323 -77.62 -17.13 115.35
N SER A 324 -76.68 -16.95 116.29
CA SER A 324 -75.34 -16.44 115.97
C SER A 324 -74.55 -17.42 115.09
N THR A 325 -74.61 -18.72 115.39
CA THR A 325 -73.95 -19.74 114.55
C THR A 325 -74.56 -19.81 113.15
N ILE A 326 -75.88 -19.71 113.02
CA ILE A 326 -76.58 -19.69 111.73
C ILE A 326 -76.15 -18.46 110.93
N SER A 327 -76.15 -17.26 111.54
CA SER A 327 -75.72 -16.03 110.87
C SER A 327 -74.26 -16.08 110.41
N ASN A 328 -73.37 -16.68 111.21
CA ASN A 328 -71.97 -16.91 110.82
C ASN A 328 -71.86 -17.85 109.61
N LEU A 329 -72.60 -18.97 109.62
CA LEU A 329 -72.61 -19.91 108.51
C LEU A 329 -73.22 -19.30 107.24
N GLU A 330 -74.32 -18.55 107.35
CA GLU A 330 -74.92 -17.80 106.24
C GLU A 330 -73.92 -16.81 105.63
N THR A 331 -73.18 -16.09 106.48
CA THR A 331 -72.13 -15.16 106.03
C THR A 331 -70.99 -15.89 105.32
N GLN A 332 -70.55 -17.05 105.84
CA GLN A 332 -69.52 -17.89 105.21
C GLN A 332 -69.99 -18.45 103.87
N VAL A 333 -71.21 -18.99 103.79
CA VAL A 333 -71.81 -19.47 102.53
C VAL A 333 -71.92 -18.33 101.52
N GLY A 334 -72.31 -17.14 101.96
CA GLY A 334 -72.35 -15.95 101.10
C GLY A 334 -70.97 -15.54 100.56
N ARG A 335 -69.92 -15.62 101.38
CA ARG A 335 -68.53 -15.36 100.94
C ARG A 335 -68.04 -16.40 99.96
N LEU A 336 -68.23 -17.69 100.25
CA LEU A 336 -67.83 -18.80 99.37
C LEU A 336 -68.59 -18.75 98.04
N SER A 337 -69.88 -18.43 98.06
CA SER A 337 -70.69 -18.28 96.85
C SER A 337 -70.19 -17.13 95.97
N ARG A 338 -69.81 -15.99 96.58
CA ARG A 338 -69.20 -14.86 95.87
C ARG A 338 -67.84 -15.25 95.28
N GLN A 339 -66.98 -15.89 96.09
CA GLN A 339 -65.66 -16.35 95.65
C GLN A 339 -65.77 -17.34 94.48
N ALA A 340 -66.68 -18.31 94.54
CA ALA A 340 -66.91 -19.24 93.43
C ALA A 340 -67.39 -18.52 92.15
N GLY A 341 -68.18 -17.45 92.29
CA GLY A 341 -68.58 -16.59 91.17
C GLY A 341 -67.41 -15.82 90.56
N GLU A 342 -66.56 -15.23 91.39
CA GLU A 342 -65.35 -14.50 90.98
C GLU A 342 -64.33 -15.42 90.30
N GLU A 343 -64.03 -16.58 90.87
CA GLU A 343 -63.17 -17.60 90.26
C GLU A 343 -63.73 -18.13 88.94
N GLY A 344 -65.06 -18.26 88.83
CA GLY A 344 -65.73 -18.65 87.58
C GLY A 344 -65.68 -17.57 86.49
N LEU A 345 -65.61 -16.29 86.85
CA LEU A 345 -65.38 -15.19 85.91
C LEU A 345 -63.91 -15.14 85.46
N GLU A 346 -62.97 -15.27 86.39
CA GLU A 346 -61.53 -15.26 86.06
C GLU A 346 -61.16 -16.44 85.17
N ARG A 347 -61.71 -17.64 85.44
CA ARG A 347 -61.51 -18.82 84.57
C ARG A 347 -61.93 -18.54 83.13
N ARG A 348 -63.11 -17.94 82.92
CA ARG A 348 -63.58 -17.58 81.58
C ARG A 348 -62.68 -16.53 80.92
N ARG A 349 -62.22 -15.53 81.67
CA ARG A 349 -61.30 -14.51 81.17
C ARG A 349 -59.99 -15.13 80.68
N VAL A 350 -59.41 -16.04 81.47
CA VAL A 350 -58.18 -16.76 81.12
C VAL A 350 -58.40 -17.71 79.94
N GLU A 351 -59.53 -18.39 79.86
CA GLU A 351 -59.89 -19.24 78.71
C GLU A 351 -60.00 -18.41 77.42
N GLU A 352 -60.65 -17.26 77.47
CA GLU A 352 -60.75 -16.34 76.33
C GLU A 352 -59.36 -15.80 75.89
N GLU A 353 -58.48 -15.47 76.83
CA GLU A 353 -57.10 -15.07 76.52
C GLU A 353 -56.28 -16.22 75.94
N ASN A 354 -56.44 -17.44 76.47
CA ASN A 354 -55.78 -18.63 75.95
C ASN A 354 -56.21 -18.93 74.50
N ASP A 355 -57.50 -18.80 74.20
CA ASP A 355 -57.99 -19.02 72.83
C ASP A 355 -57.51 -17.94 71.86
N LYS A 356 -57.41 -16.68 72.29
CA LYS A 356 -56.76 -15.61 71.50
C LYS A 356 -55.28 -15.92 71.24
N LEU A 357 -54.55 -16.38 72.25
CA LEU A 357 -53.13 -16.75 72.11
C LEU A 357 -52.96 -17.96 71.17
N LYS A 358 -53.82 -18.98 71.26
CA LYS A 358 -53.81 -20.13 70.33
C LYS A 358 -54.02 -19.67 68.89
N LEU A 359 -54.97 -18.76 68.65
CA LEU A 359 -55.18 -18.21 67.31
C LEU A 359 -53.96 -17.42 66.83
N ARG A 360 -53.32 -16.64 67.72
CA ARG A 360 -52.11 -15.91 67.35
C ARG A 360 -50.93 -16.85 67.03
N VAL A 361 -50.78 -17.95 67.77
CA VAL A 361 -49.77 -18.97 67.49
C VAL A 361 -50.01 -19.60 66.12
N LYS A 362 -51.24 -20.03 65.81
CA LYS A 362 -51.58 -20.57 64.48
C LYS A 362 -51.27 -19.59 63.35
N GLN A 363 -51.63 -18.32 63.51
CA GLN A 363 -51.30 -17.30 62.52
C GLN A 363 -49.79 -17.16 62.31
N LEU A 364 -49.00 -17.17 63.39
CA LEU A 364 -47.54 -17.10 63.29
C LEU A 364 -46.93 -18.34 62.64
N GLU A 365 -47.49 -19.53 62.88
CA GLU A 365 -47.08 -20.76 62.22
C GLU A 365 -47.32 -20.68 60.70
N GLU A 366 -48.49 -20.20 60.28
CA GLU A 366 -48.82 -19.97 58.87
C GLU A 366 -47.90 -18.90 58.24
N ASP A 367 -47.65 -17.79 58.94
CA ASP A 367 -46.75 -16.73 58.48
C ASP A 367 -45.31 -17.27 58.28
N ILE A 368 -44.84 -18.13 59.18
CA ILE A 368 -43.53 -18.80 59.07
C ILE A 368 -43.49 -19.73 57.86
N GLU A 369 -44.54 -20.52 57.63
CA GLU A 369 -44.61 -21.42 56.48
C GLU A 369 -44.55 -20.65 55.16
N VAL A 370 -45.33 -19.57 55.03
CA VAL A 370 -45.28 -18.68 53.86
C VAL A 370 -43.89 -18.07 53.69
N ASN A 371 -43.27 -17.60 54.77
CA ASN A 371 -41.93 -17.02 54.71
C ASN A 371 -40.88 -18.05 54.26
N ASN A 372 -40.97 -19.30 54.72
CA ASN A 372 -40.09 -20.38 54.30
C ASN A 372 -40.21 -20.65 52.79
N VAL A 373 -41.43 -20.66 52.24
CA VAL A 373 -41.65 -20.81 50.78
C VAL A 373 -41.07 -19.63 50.00
N VAL A 374 -41.24 -18.40 50.51
CA VAL A 374 -40.65 -17.20 49.89
C VAL A 374 -39.12 -17.26 49.92
N MET A 375 -38.52 -17.69 51.04
CA MET A 375 -37.08 -17.87 51.17
C MET A 375 -36.56 -18.93 50.19
N ALA A 376 -37.18 -20.11 50.13
CA ALA A 376 -36.81 -21.16 49.18
C ALA A 376 -36.90 -20.68 47.71
N THR A 377 -37.90 -19.86 47.38
CA THR A 377 -38.05 -19.26 46.04
C THR A 377 -36.93 -18.26 45.74
N LYS A 378 -36.54 -17.45 46.72
CA LYS A 378 -35.40 -16.52 46.60
C LYS A 378 -34.08 -17.27 46.45
N ASP A 379 -33.86 -18.32 47.24
CA ASP A 379 -32.65 -19.15 47.15
C ASP A 379 -32.55 -19.83 45.78
N ALA A 380 -33.66 -20.36 45.26
CA ALA A 380 -33.70 -20.92 43.91
C ALA A 380 -33.42 -19.88 42.82
N LYS A 381 -33.84 -18.62 43.02
CA LYS A 381 -33.50 -17.52 42.11
C LYS A 381 -32.03 -17.14 42.21
N LEU A 382 -31.47 -17.05 43.42
CA LEU A 382 -30.05 -16.78 43.64
C LEU A 382 -29.18 -17.86 43.00
N LEU A 383 -29.56 -19.13 43.11
CA LEU A 383 -28.85 -20.24 42.49
C LEU A 383 -28.81 -20.09 40.96
N ARG A 384 -29.96 -19.82 40.32
CA ARG A 384 -30.01 -19.57 38.87
C ARG A 384 -29.20 -18.35 38.43
N MET A 385 -29.19 -17.29 39.24
CA MET A 385 -28.36 -16.11 38.95
C MET A 385 -26.87 -16.44 39.08
N ALA A 386 -26.48 -17.27 40.06
CA ALA A 386 -25.10 -17.74 40.20
C ALA A 386 -24.68 -18.62 39.02
N GLU A 387 -25.52 -19.57 38.60
CA GLU A 387 -25.29 -20.40 37.41
C GLU A 387 -25.11 -19.55 36.14
N SER A 388 -25.97 -18.55 35.93
CA SER A 388 -25.83 -17.62 34.80
C SER A 388 -24.55 -16.78 34.86
N ILE A 389 -24.11 -16.37 36.05
CA ILE A 389 -22.82 -15.67 36.22
C ILE A 389 -21.66 -16.59 35.87
N ASP A 390 -21.69 -17.85 36.31
CA ASP A 390 -20.65 -18.83 35.99
C ASP A 390 -20.62 -19.14 34.48
N GLU A 391 -21.78 -19.29 33.83
CA GLU A 391 -21.89 -19.44 32.37
C GLU A 391 -21.26 -18.24 31.64
N MET A 392 -21.66 -17.01 31.97
CA MET A 392 -21.07 -15.80 31.38
C MET A 392 -19.56 -15.68 31.65
N ALA A 393 -19.09 -16.12 32.82
CA ALA A 393 -17.67 -16.13 33.14
C ALA A 393 -16.89 -17.16 32.28
N THR A 394 -17.49 -18.31 31.99
CA THR A 394 -16.90 -19.30 31.07
C THR A 394 -16.85 -18.79 29.63
N GLU A 395 -17.93 -18.18 29.13
CA GLU A 395 -17.97 -17.58 27.80
C GLU A 395 -16.93 -16.46 27.64
N LEU A 396 -16.81 -15.58 28.65
CA LEU A 396 -15.78 -14.53 28.66
C LEU A 396 -14.36 -15.10 28.66
N LYS A 397 -14.12 -16.23 29.32
CA LYS A 397 -12.82 -16.90 29.34
C LYS A 397 -12.49 -17.51 27.97
N GLU A 398 -13.47 -18.12 27.32
CA GLU A 398 -13.32 -18.68 25.97
C GLU A 398 -13.07 -17.58 24.92
N LEU A 399 -13.83 -16.48 24.97
CA LEU A 399 -13.62 -15.32 24.09
C LEU A 399 -12.24 -14.66 24.30
N ARG A 400 -11.75 -14.60 25.55
CA ARG A 400 -10.39 -14.12 25.81
C ARG A 400 -9.35 -15.05 25.20
N ALA A 401 -9.52 -16.36 25.35
CA ALA A 401 -8.61 -17.34 24.77
C ALA A 401 -8.59 -17.27 23.24
N SER A 402 -9.74 -17.10 22.59
CA SER A 402 -9.80 -16.98 21.13
C SER A 402 -9.11 -15.70 20.63
N VAL A 403 -9.29 -14.57 21.34
CA VAL A 403 -8.60 -13.32 21.02
C VAL A 403 -7.10 -13.45 21.22
N ASP A 404 -6.65 -14.11 22.28
CA ASP A 404 -5.23 -14.36 22.51
C ASP A 404 -4.62 -15.23 21.39
N ASP A 405 -5.36 -16.25 20.92
CA ASP A 405 -4.96 -17.08 19.77
C ASP A 405 -4.88 -16.28 18.46
N GLU A 406 -5.87 -15.43 18.16
CA GLU A 406 -5.87 -14.52 16.99
C GLU A 406 -4.68 -13.55 17.03
N VAL A 407 -4.39 -12.99 18.21
CA VAL A 407 -3.24 -12.09 18.40
C VAL A 407 -1.91 -12.81 18.16
N GLU A 408 -1.76 -14.05 18.62
CA GLU A 408 -0.56 -14.85 18.34
C GLU A 408 -0.44 -15.22 16.85
N GLU A 409 -1.55 -15.46 16.15
CA GLU A 409 -1.55 -15.65 14.70
C GLU A 409 -1.10 -14.38 13.96
N PHE A 410 -1.66 -13.21 14.29
CA PHE A 410 -1.24 -11.95 13.70
C PHE A 410 0.23 -11.63 13.99
N LYS A 411 0.74 -11.91 15.20
CA LYS A 411 2.17 -11.78 15.51
C LYS A 411 3.02 -12.67 14.59
N ARG A 412 2.63 -13.94 14.38
CA ARG A 412 3.34 -14.85 13.47
C ARG A 412 3.32 -14.35 12.03
N GLN A 413 2.18 -13.82 11.57
CA GLN A 413 2.06 -13.27 10.22
C GLN A 413 2.95 -12.04 10.02
N ILE A 414 2.99 -11.13 11.01
CA ILE A 414 3.89 -9.96 11.01
C ILE A 414 5.34 -10.43 10.96
N GLU A 415 5.74 -11.36 11.81
CA GLU A 415 7.09 -11.93 11.85
C GLU A 415 7.51 -12.52 10.49
N SER A 416 6.61 -13.28 9.85
CA SER A 416 6.84 -13.85 8.51
C SER A 416 7.01 -12.76 7.45
N SER A 417 6.12 -11.77 7.46
CA SER A 417 6.14 -10.66 6.49
C SER A 417 7.38 -9.80 6.67
N SER A 418 7.81 -9.56 7.91
CA SER A 418 9.06 -8.87 8.24
C SER A 418 10.27 -9.61 7.71
N LYS A 419 10.32 -10.94 7.83
CA LYS A 419 11.41 -11.76 7.26
C LYS A 419 11.44 -11.70 5.74
N GLU A 420 10.28 -11.74 5.09
CA GLU A 420 10.18 -11.60 3.63
C GLU A 420 10.66 -10.22 3.15
N ILE A 421 10.25 -9.15 3.85
CA ILE A 421 10.73 -7.79 3.57
C ILE A 421 12.25 -7.71 3.70
N GLU A 422 12.83 -8.32 4.71
CA GLU A 422 14.29 -8.30 4.91
C GLU A 422 15.02 -9.06 3.79
N SER A 423 14.53 -10.24 3.40
CA SER A 423 15.03 -10.98 2.24
C SER A 423 14.97 -10.16 0.95
N LEU A 424 13.85 -9.48 0.68
CA LEU A 424 13.69 -8.64 -0.51
C LEU A 424 14.62 -7.42 -0.50
N LYS A 425 14.92 -6.85 0.68
CA LYS A 425 15.91 -5.77 0.79
C LYS A 425 17.31 -6.27 0.47
N GLU A 426 17.71 -7.44 0.98
CA GLU A 426 19.01 -8.04 0.68
C GLU A 426 19.14 -8.32 -0.82
N GLU A 427 18.11 -8.87 -1.46
CA GLU A 427 18.08 -9.09 -2.91
C GLU A 427 18.17 -7.77 -3.71
N LEU A 428 17.48 -6.73 -3.26
CA LEU A 428 17.54 -5.41 -3.90
C LEU A 428 18.93 -4.78 -3.75
N GLU A 429 19.57 -4.91 -2.59
CA GLU A 429 20.92 -4.41 -2.35
C GLU A 429 21.93 -5.12 -3.26
N GLU A 430 21.82 -6.45 -3.38
CA GLU A 430 22.68 -7.25 -4.26
C GLU A 430 22.45 -6.92 -5.74
N ALA A 431 21.20 -6.74 -6.17
CA ALA A 431 20.88 -6.27 -7.51
C ALA A 431 21.45 -4.87 -7.77
N GLY A 432 21.39 -3.99 -6.76
CA GLY A 432 22.00 -2.66 -6.79
C GLY A 432 23.52 -2.73 -7.00
N LYS A 433 24.21 -3.58 -6.25
CA LYS A 433 25.66 -3.83 -6.40
C LYS A 433 26.01 -4.36 -7.79
N LYS A 434 25.22 -5.30 -8.32
CA LYS A 434 25.42 -5.81 -9.68
C LYS A 434 25.22 -4.74 -10.75
N LEU A 435 24.20 -3.90 -10.60
CA LEU A 435 23.92 -2.80 -11.52
C LEU A 435 25.04 -1.76 -11.49
N THR A 436 25.55 -1.38 -10.32
CA THR A 436 26.67 -0.43 -10.22
C THR A 436 27.95 -1.00 -10.83
N SER A 437 28.24 -2.30 -10.63
CA SER A 437 29.36 -2.99 -11.30
C SER A 437 29.20 -2.92 -12.82
N SER A 438 28.05 -3.34 -13.35
CA SER A 438 27.78 -3.32 -14.80
C SER A 438 27.83 -1.91 -15.39
N MET A 439 27.33 -0.91 -14.66
CA MET A 439 27.44 0.49 -15.08
C MET A 439 28.90 0.95 -15.15
N SER A 440 29.73 0.56 -14.17
CA SER A 440 31.15 0.87 -14.17
C SER A 440 31.88 0.23 -15.37
N GLU A 441 31.59 -1.05 -15.65
CA GLU A 441 32.10 -1.75 -16.83
C GLU A 441 31.68 -1.07 -18.13
N LEU A 442 30.40 -0.67 -18.25
CA LEU A 442 29.88 0.01 -19.42
C LEU A 442 30.53 1.39 -19.62
N THR A 443 30.78 2.13 -18.54
CA THR A 443 31.52 3.40 -18.61
C THR A 443 32.97 3.18 -19.06
N ALA A 444 33.66 2.15 -18.54
CA ALA A 444 35.01 1.81 -18.96
C ALA A 444 35.06 1.42 -20.44
N LEU A 445 34.11 0.60 -20.90
CA LEU A 445 34.00 0.19 -22.30
C LEU A 445 33.73 1.38 -23.21
N LYS A 446 32.87 2.31 -22.78
CA LYS A 446 32.58 3.55 -23.53
C LYS A 446 33.81 4.45 -23.66
N SER A 447 34.58 4.62 -22.58
CA SER A 447 35.85 5.36 -22.62
C SER A 447 36.86 4.70 -23.55
N SER A 448 36.99 3.37 -23.52
CA SER A 448 37.85 2.63 -24.45
C SER A 448 37.40 2.78 -25.90
N TYR A 449 36.09 2.78 -26.16
CA TYR A 449 35.54 2.95 -27.50
C TYR A 449 35.82 4.36 -28.06
N GLU A 450 35.62 5.41 -27.26
CA GLU A 450 35.94 6.78 -27.71
C GLU A 450 37.44 6.96 -27.94
N ALA A 451 38.30 6.38 -27.09
CA ALA A 451 39.74 6.39 -27.31
C ALA A 451 40.12 5.72 -28.65
N GLU A 452 39.52 4.56 -28.97
CA GLU A 452 39.81 3.92 -30.25
C GLU A 452 39.21 4.63 -31.45
N LYS A 453 38.08 5.31 -31.28
CA LYS A 453 37.51 6.16 -32.32
C LYS A 453 38.41 7.37 -32.62
N GLU A 454 39.01 7.99 -31.59
CA GLU A 454 40.01 9.05 -31.76
C GLU A 454 41.27 8.53 -32.45
N ASN A 455 41.77 7.35 -32.06
CA ASN A 455 42.89 6.69 -32.76
C ASN A 455 42.56 6.42 -34.24
N ASN A 456 41.37 5.89 -34.52
CA ASN A 456 40.94 5.59 -35.88
C ASN A 456 40.82 6.87 -36.73
N SER A 457 40.25 7.94 -36.16
CA SER A 457 40.21 9.27 -36.78
C SER A 457 41.62 9.79 -37.10
N THR A 458 42.55 9.64 -36.16
CA THR A 458 43.97 10.02 -36.34
C THR A 458 44.63 9.20 -37.46
N LEU A 459 44.41 7.88 -37.50
CA LEU A 459 44.89 7.01 -38.56
C LEU A 459 44.27 7.38 -39.92
N HIS A 460 42.99 7.72 -39.98
CA HIS A 460 42.33 8.21 -41.18
C HIS A 460 42.96 9.52 -41.69
N MET A 461 43.25 10.47 -40.79
CA MET A 461 43.99 11.69 -41.14
C MET A 461 45.39 11.39 -41.67
N GLN A 462 46.13 10.47 -41.03
CA GLN A 462 47.45 10.05 -41.51
C GLN A 462 47.38 9.39 -42.89
N LEU A 463 46.42 8.48 -43.10
CA LEU A 463 46.18 7.85 -44.40
C LEU A 463 45.81 8.87 -45.48
N ALA A 464 45.00 9.89 -45.15
CA ALA A 464 44.68 10.97 -46.08
C ALA A 464 45.93 11.76 -46.48
N ARG A 465 46.78 12.15 -45.52
CA ARG A 465 48.06 12.83 -45.79
C ARG A 465 49.01 11.97 -46.63
N LEU A 466 49.11 10.68 -46.34
CA LEU A 466 49.95 9.77 -47.13
C LEU A 466 49.42 9.60 -48.56
N ARG A 467 48.09 9.57 -48.75
CA ARG A 467 47.48 9.56 -50.09
C ARG A 467 47.76 10.84 -50.87
N GLU A 468 47.66 11.99 -50.20
CA GLU A 468 47.98 13.30 -50.80
C GLU A 468 49.44 13.38 -51.23
N SER A 469 50.37 13.01 -50.33
CA SER A 469 51.81 12.95 -50.65
C SER A 469 52.11 11.96 -51.77
N LEU A 470 51.41 10.81 -51.82
CA LEU A 470 51.55 9.85 -52.92
C LEU A 470 51.06 10.43 -54.26
N GLU A 471 49.96 11.19 -54.26
CA GLU A 471 49.48 11.88 -55.46
C GLU A 471 50.41 13.02 -55.89
N GLU A 472 50.96 13.79 -54.94
CA GLU A 472 52.02 14.77 -55.22
C GLU A 472 53.23 14.10 -55.87
N GLU A 473 53.72 12.99 -55.34
CA GLU A 473 54.83 12.24 -55.95
C GLU A 473 54.46 11.66 -57.32
N ARG A 474 53.23 11.19 -57.53
CA ARG A 474 52.76 10.76 -58.85
C ARG A 474 52.75 11.90 -59.86
N THR A 475 52.28 13.08 -59.46
CA THR A 475 52.26 14.26 -60.33
C THR A 475 53.67 14.78 -60.59
N ASN A 476 54.56 14.80 -59.59
CA ASN A 476 55.99 15.10 -59.75
C ASN A 476 56.69 14.10 -60.69
N SER A 477 56.43 12.81 -60.53
CA SER A 477 56.96 11.78 -61.43
C SER A 477 56.45 11.97 -62.87
N ALA A 478 55.17 12.32 -63.04
CA ALA A 478 54.59 12.61 -64.34
C ALA A 478 55.18 13.86 -65.00
N THR A 479 55.38 14.96 -64.25
CA THR A 479 56.00 16.19 -64.77
C THR A 479 57.47 15.96 -65.12
N LEU A 480 58.22 15.23 -64.29
CA LEU A 480 59.59 14.82 -64.61
C LEU A 480 59.66 13.96 -65.88
N ARG A 481 58.69 13.06 -66.10
CA ARG A 481 58.61 12.27 -67.33
C ARG A 481 58.39 13.14 -68.56
N VAL A 482 57.48 14.12 -68.50
CA VAL A 482 57.25 15.09 -69.58
C VAL A 482 58.51 15.93 -69.86
N ASN A 483 59.18 16.41 -68.81
CA ASN A 483 60.42 17.17 -68.97
C ASN A 483 61.53 16.31 -69.58
N LEU A 484 61.63 15.03 -69.20
CA LEU A 484 62.57 14.08 -69.78
C LEU A 484 62.28 13.85 -71.27
N GLU A 485 61.01 13.65 -71.66
CA GLU A 485 60.61 13.54 -73.07
C GLU A 485 60.96 14.81 -73.86
N LYS A 486 60.77 15.99 -73.25
CA LYS A 486 61.17 17.26 -73.84
C LYS A 486 62.68 17.34 -74.06
N GLU A 487 63.49 17.05 -73.05
CA GLU A 487 64.96 17.01 -73.15
C GLU A 487 65.44 15.98 -74.18
N GLN A 488 64.78 14.82 -74.27
CA GLN A 488 65.06 13.82 -75.31
C GLN A 488 64.77 14.38 -76.70
N SER A 489 63.63 15.04 -76.89
CA SER A 489 63.27 15.67 -78.17
C SER A 489 64.22 16.81 -78.56
N GLU A 490 64.70 17.58 -77.59
CA GLU A 490 65.69 18.64 -77.79
C GLU A 490 67.06 18.05 -78.14
N LYS A 491 67.48 16.98 -77.46
CA LYS A 491 68.70 16.21 -77.81
C LYS A 491 68.62 15.66 -79.23
N ASP A 492 67.51 15.04 -79.61
CA ASP A 492 67.32 14.49 -80.96
C ASP A 492 67.32 15.62 -82.01
N SER A 493 66.70 16.75 -81.70
CA SER A 493 66.73 17.95 -82.54
C SER A 493 68.15 18.52 -82.69
N ALA A 494 68.94 18.54 -81.61
CA ALA A 494 70.32 18.97 -81.62
C ALA A 494 71.21 18.03 -82.42
N LEU A 495 70.99 16.71 -82.30
CA LEU A 495 71.67 15.70 -83.13
C LEU A 495 71.35 15.90 -84.62
N LEU A 496 70.09 16.21 -84.96
CA LEU A 496 69.69 16.50 -86.34
C LEU A 496 70.39 17.75 -86.89
N ARG A 497 70.46 18.83 -86.11
CA ARG A 497 71.19 20.05 -86.48
C ARG A 497 72.69 19.79 -86.60
N ASN A 498 73.27 18.97 -85.72
CA ASN A 498 74.69 18.60 -85.78
C ASN A 498 75.00 17.77 -87.03
N ALA A 499 74.12 16.83 -87.39
CA ALA A 499 74.21 16.08 -88.65
C ALA A 499 74.12 17.01 -89.87
N GLN A 500 73.18 17.97 -89.89
CA GLN A 500 73.06 18.98 -90.95
C GLN A 500 74.31 19.87 -91.06
N MET A 501 74.83 20.36 -89.94
CA MET A 501 76.04 21.18 -89.91
C MET A 501 77.26 20.39 -90.37
N SER A 502 77.38 19.12 -89.97
CA SER A 502 78.45 18.23 -90.43
C SER A 502 78.37 17.97 -91.93
N GLN A 503 77.17 17.75 -92.47
CA GLN A 503 76.95 17.59 -93.91
C GLN A 503 77.32 18.87 -94.69
N ASN A 504 76.88 20.03 -94.21
CA ASN A 504 77.22 21.32 -94.81
C ASN A 504 78.73 21.60 -94.76
N PHE A 505 79.39 21.25 -93.66
CA PHE A 505 80.84 21.36 -93.50
C PHE A 505 81.59 20.47 -94.50
N GLU A 506 81.14 19.22 -94.70
CA GLU A 506 81.75 18.30 -95.67
C GLU A 506 81.57 18.80 -97.11
N MET A 507 80.41 19.36 -97.46
CA MET A 507 80.17 19.99 -98.77
C MET A 507 81.10 21.19 -99.00
N ALA A 508 81.22 22.09 -98.01
CA ALA A 508 82.13 23.24 -98.11
C ALA A 508 83.60 22.80 -98.24
N LYS A 509 84.01 21.73 -97.54
CA LYS A 509 85.36 21.16 -97.64
C LYS A 509 85.63 20.51 -99.01
N GLN A 510 84.60 19.97 -99.66
CA GLN A 510 84.71 19.43 -101.02
C GLN A 510 84.85 20.57 -102.04
N GLU A 511 84.06 21.64 -101.89
CA GLU A 511 84.16 22.86 -102.71
C GLU A 511 85.54 23.54 -102.60
N GLN A 512 86.10 23.60 -101.39
CA GLN A 512 87.46 24.12 -101.19
C GLN A 512 88.51 23.28 -101.94
N ARG A 513 88.40 21.95 -101.90
CA ARG A 513 89.32 21.06 -102.63
C ARG A 513 89.20 21.24 -104.15
N THR A 514 88.01 21.45 -104.68
CA THR A 514 87.84 21.74 -106.12
C THR A 514 88.46 23.08 -106.52
N GLN A 515 88.32 24.11 -105.68
CA GLN A 515 88.94 25.42 -105.93
C GLN A 515 90.47 25.38 -105.84
N GLU A 516 91.03 24.57 -104.94
CA GLU A 516 92.48 24.36 -104.85
C GLU A 516 93.05 23.70 -106.11
N ILE A 517 92.34 22.72 -106.68
CA ILE A 517 92.75 22.05 -107.94
C ILE A 517 92.69 23.03 -109.11
N GLU A 518 91.62 23.82 -109.23
CA GLU A 518 91.51 24.86 -110.27
C GLU A 518 92.63 25.92 -110.15
N ASN A 519 92.99 26.30 -108.93
CA ASN A 519 94.09 27.25 -108.71
C ASN A 519 95.44 26.69 -109.16
N ILE A 520 95.72 25.42 -108.87
CA ILE A 520 96.94 24.75 -109.30
C ILE A 520 96.99 24.67 -110.84
N GLU A 521 95.89 24.32 -111.50
CA GLU A 521 95.82 24.28 -112.96
C GLU A 521 96.04 25.66 -113.61
N LEU A 522 95.48 26.72 -113.02
CA LEU A 522 95.68 28.10 -113.47
C LEU A 522 97.12 28.58 -113.29
N GLN A 523 97.75 28.24 -112.15
CA GLN A 523 99.18 28.52 -111.92
C GLN A 523 100.08 27.81 -112.92
N THR A 524 99.81 26.53 -113.19
CA THR A 524 100.60 25.75 -114.16
C THR A 524 100.46 26.30 -115.58
N ARG A 525 99.27 26.80 -115.94
CA ARG A 525 99.03 27.49 -117.22
C ARG A 525 99.80 28.80 -117.34
N LEU A 526 99.85 29.59 -116.28
CA LEU A 526 100.61 30.85 -116.24
C LEU A 526 102.11 30.61 -116.43
N GLU A 527 102.68 29.62 -115.72
CA GLU A 527 104.11 29.27 -115.87
C GLU A 527 104.44 28.79 -117.29
N SER A 528 103.58 27.98 -117.91
CA SER A 528 103.78 27.51 -119.29
C SER A 528 103.76 28.65 -120.33
N LEU A 529 102.93 29.68 -120.10
CA LEU A 529 102.84 30.84 -120.99
C LEU A 529 104.03 31.79 -120.80
N GLU A 530 104.56 31.93 -119.58
CA GLU A 530 105.77 32.72 -119.31
C GLU A 530 107.03 32.11 -119.95
N GLU A 531 107.21 30.79 -119.90
CA GLU A 531 108.35 30.14 -120.56
C GLU A 531 108.28 30.25 -122.08
N SER A 532 107.09 30.12 -122.66
CA SER A 532 106.87 30.27 -124.11
C SER A 532 107.09 31.72 -124.57
N LEU A 533 106.89 32.71 -123.70
CA LEU A 533 107.17 34.13 -123.98
C LEU A 533 108.67 34.44 -123.91
N LYS A 534 109.40 33.85 -122.95
CA LYS A 534 110.86 34.03 -122.82
C LYS A 534 111.64 33.37 -123.97
N ALA A 535 111.22 32.18 -124.42
CA ALA A 535 111.90 31.48 -125.51
C ALA A 535 111.74 32.19 -126.88
N THR A 536 110.62 32.87 -127.09
CA THR A 536 110.34 33.57 -128.36
C THR A 536 110.98 34.96 -128.46
N ASN A 537 111.21 35.64 -127.32
CA ASN A 537 111.90 36.94 -127.30
C ASN A 537 113.41 36.84 -127.54
N SER A 538 114.09 35.77 -127.13
CA SER A 538 115.54 35.65 -127.37
C SER A 538 115.92 35.34 -128.82
N ILE A 539 115.01 34.84 -129.66
CA ILE A 539 115.27 34.55 -131.09
C ILE A 539 115.06 35.80 -131.96
N LYS A 540 114.27 36.77 -131.49
CA LYS A 540 113.94 37.99 -132.26
C LYS A 540 114.98 39.11 -132.11
N ASP A 541 115.69 39.19 -130.98
CA ASP A 541 116.71 40.23 -130.78
C ASP A 541 118.02 39.99 -131.57
N GLY A 542 118.25 38.76 -132.04
CA GLY A 542 119.37 38.45 -132.95
C GLY A 542 119.12 38.77 -134.43
N ALA A 543 117.86 38.95 -134.85
CA ALA A 543 117.48 39.20 -136.24
C ALA A 543 117.30 40.70 -136.58
N ALA A 544 116.88 41.52 -135.62
CA ALA A 544 116.69 42.96 -135.84
C ALA A 544 118.03 43.72 -136.02
N LEU A 545 119.08 43.32 -135.30
CA LEU A 545 120.42 43.93 -135.47
C LEU A 545 121.06 43.60 -136.84
N HIS A 546 120.78 42.44 -137.42
CA HIS A 546 121.27 42.09 -138.77
C HIS A 546 120.48 42.79 -139.89
N LEU A 547 119.20 43.11 -139.68
CA LEU A 547 118.39 43.86 -140.64
C LEU A 547 118.72 45.35 -140.67
N THR A 548 119.00 45.99 -139.54
CA THR A 548 119.51 47.38 -139.56
C THR A 548 120.88 47.45 -140.24
N ARG A 549 121.74 46.45 -139.99
CA ARG A 549 123.06 46.35 -140.64
C ARG A 549 123.00 46.06 -142.14
N ALA A 550 121.97 45.35 -142.60
CA ALA A 550 121.76 45.05 -144.02
C ALA A 550 121.10 46.21 -144.79
N VAL A 551 120.18 46.94 -144.15
CA VAL A 551 119.55 48.12 -144.78
C VAL A 551 120.54 49.28 -144.90
N ALA A 552 121.41 49.47 -143.91
CA ALA A 552 122.50 50.46 -144.01
C ALA A 552 123.43 50.18 -145.21
N THR A 553 123.72 48.90 -145.50
CA THR A 553 124.56 48.54 -146.65
C THR A 553 123.88 48.67 -148.00
N LEU A 554 122.55 48.60 -148.07
CA LEU A 554 121.81 48.72 -149.35
C LEU A 554 121.42 50.17 -149.69
N LEU A 555 121.41 51.08 -148.71
CA LEU A 555 120.96 52.47 -148.90
C LEU A 555 122.07 53.53 -148.80
N HIS A 556 123.34 53.13 -148.68
CA HIS A 556 124.51 54.04 -148.69
C HIS A 556 124.41 55.22 -147.71
N PHE A 557 123.98 54.96 -146.47
CA PHE A 557 123.91 56.00 -145.43
C PHE A 557 125.29 56.45 -144.95
N SER A 558 125.40 57.76 -144.64
CA SER A 558 126.50 58.38 -143.93
C SER A 558 126.52 57.93 -142.46
N PRO A 559 127.70 57.89 -141.78
CA PRO A 559 127.79 57.59 -140.34
C PRO A 559 126.86 58.45 -139.46
N GLU A 560 126.50 59.64 -139.95
CA GLU A 560 125.63 60.59 -139.26
C GLU A 560 124.14 60.20 -139.37
N GLU A 561 123.76 59.58 -140.48
CA GLU A 561 122.38 59.12 -140.76
C GLU A 561 122.07 57.80 -140.04
N GLU A 562 123.06 56.92 -139.90
CA GLU A 562 122.94 55.65 -139.16
C GLU A 562 122.71 55.90 -137.65
N ARG A 563 123.41 56.89 -137.07
CA ARG A 563 123.22 57.31 -135.67
C ARG A 563 121.82 57.88 -135.42
N LEU A 564 121.31 58.69 -136.35
CA LEU A 564 119.99 59.32 -136.27
C LEU A 564 118.84 58.31 -136.33
N LEU A 565 118.97 57.24 -137.12
CA LEU A 565 118.00 56.15 -137.19
C LEU A 565 117.96 55.33 -135.90
N GLN A 566 119.11 55.06 -135.32
CA GLN A 566 119.25 54.27 -134.11
C GLN A 566 118.69 55.01 -132.87
N GLU A 567 119.01 56.29 -132.75
CA GLU A 567 118.45 57.17 -131.70
C GLU A 567 116.92 57.35 -131.84
N THR A 568 116.39 57.33 -133.07
CA THR A 568 114.95 57.43 -133.31
C THR A 568 114.19 56.15 -132.96
N LEU A 569 114.81 54.97 -133.16
CA LEU A 569 114.24 53.67 -132.82
C LEU A 569 114.21 53.42 -131.30
N GLU A 570 115.29 53.78 -130.60
CA GLU A 570 115.32 53.71 -129.12
C GLU A 570 114.27 54.61 -128.47
N TRP A 571 114.08 55.83 -128.99
CA TRP A 571 113.03 56.74 -128.50
C TRP A 571 111.62 56.15 -128.66
N LYS A 572 111.33 55.48 -129.79
CA LYS A 572 110.02 54.85 -130.04
C LYS A 572 109.74 53.63 -129.16
N MET A 573 110.78 52.96 -128.66
CA MET A 573 110.66 51.75 -127.83
C MET A 573 110.68 52.05 -126.31
N SER A 574 111.00 53.28 -125.90
CA SER A 574 111.09 53.66 -124.49
C SER A 574 109.92 54.54 -124.06
N TRP A 575 109.18 54.10 -123.04
CA TRP A 575 108.06 54.87 -122.45
C TRP A 575 108.56 56.11 -121.65
N PHE A 576 109.86 56.22 -121.38
CA PHE A 576 110.44 57.34 -120.60
C PHE A 576 111.51 58.16 -121.36
N GLY A 577 111.55 58.07 -122.70
CA GLY A 577 112.58 58.72 -123.54
C GLY A 577 112.31 60.18 -123.94
N THR A 578 113.37 61.01 -123.98
CA THR A 578 113.35 62.39 -124.51
C THR A 578 113.74 62.40 -126.00
N ARG A 579 113.00 63.13 -126.86
CA ARG A 579 113.17 63.10 -128.32
C ARG A 579 114.40 63.94 -128.80
N PRO A 580 115.28 63.40 -129.68
CA PRO A 580 116.46 64.10 -130.21
C PRO A 580 116.15 65.24 -131.18
N ASN A 581 117.03 66.25 -131.23
CA ASN A 581 116.80 67.54 -131.89
C ASN A 581 117.22 67.50 -133.37
N LEU A 582 116.24 67.51 -134.27
CA LEU A 582 116.42 67.58 -135.72
C LEU A 582 116.01 68.97 -136.22
N GLY A 583 116.89 69.59 -137.00
CA GLY A 583 116.69 70.90 -137.63
C GLY A 583 115.51 70.92 -138.62
N PHE A 584 114.95 72.12 -138.76
CA PHE A 584 113.69 72.50 -139.41
C PHE A 584 113.44 71.98 -140.84
N GLY A 585 112.22 71.47 -141.06
CA GLY A 585 111.65 71.23 -142.39
C GLY A 585 110.48 70.23 -142.34
N GLN A 586 109.32 70.64 -141.82
CA GLN A 586 108.11 70.93 -142.61
C GLN A 586 107.23 69.72 -142.99
N THR A 587 105.95 69.83 -142.56
CA THR A 587 104.75 69.08 -142.99
C THR A 587 104.66 67.62 -142.56
N ALA A 588 103.53 67.03 -142.19
CA ALA A 588 102.17 67.50 -141.91
C ALA A 588 101.42 66.37 -141.17
N LYS A 589 100.58 66.78 -140.21
CA LYS A 589 99.30 66.21 -139.73
C LYS A 589 98.98 64.72 -139.96
N ALA A 590 98.66 64.01 -138.87
CA ALA A 590 97.29 63.84 -138.32
C ALA A 590 97.31 62.77 -137.19
N ILE A 591 96.78 63.04 -135.98
CA ILE A 591 95.48 62.63 -135.37
C ILE A 591 95.05 61.14 -135.55
N PRO A 592 94.23 60.58 -134.63
CA PRO A 592 94.49 59.63 -133.53
C PRO A 592 93.90 58.23 -133.89
N PRO A 593 93.50 57.27 -133.01
CA PRO A 593 92.38 57.41 -132.05
C PRO A 593 92.33 56.44 -130.82
N SER A 594 91.29 56.63 -129.99
CA SER A 594 90.56 55.70 -129.07
C SER A 594 91.29 54.92 -127.97
#